data_AF-A0A9Q0SRX8-F1
#
_entry.id   AF-A0A9Q0SRX8-F1
#
_cell.length_a   1.000
_cell.length_b   1.000
_cell.length_c   1.000
_cell.angle_alpha   90.00
_cell.angle_beta   90.00
_cell.angle_gamma   90.00
#
_symmetry.space_group_name_H-M   'P 1'
#
loop_
_entity.id
_entity.type
_entity.pdbx_description
1 polymer ?
#
loop_
_entity_poly.entity_id
_entity_poly.type
_entity_poly.pdbx_seq_one_letter_code
_entity_poly.pdbx_strand_id
1 'polypeptide(L)'
;MGMEVQTRPSTPRSLIFSGLMGTAVFRVLVEKKILGQQLPLDIIPTTDVYASSPDKLPLDDFKRGLANEWFFFSTRSKDDDVILTENGYYAADPEGTDPVRWMNNTVGYVKTLNFYQGSPPQGTETDWMVEEFSVNPEFVPVNKDDHSTQEKIANVVVCKVSRGETEPGWD
;
A
#
# COMPACT_ATOMS: atom_id res chain seq x y z
N MET A 1 32.49 -20.96 -11.45
CA MET A 1 31.15 -20.79 -12.02
C MET A 1 30.36 -19.97 -11.03
N GLY A 2 30.26 -18.66 -11.26
CA GLY A 2 29.44 -17.79 -10.43
C GLY A 2 27.99 -17.94 -10.87
N MET A 3 27.09 -18.20 -9.92
CA MET A 3 25.65 -18.16 -10.19
C MET A 3 25.27 -16.69 -10.27
N GLU A 4 24.95 -16.23 -11.47
CA GLU A 4 24.38 -14.90 -11.70
C GLU A 4 22.97 -14.93 -11.12
N VAL A 5 22.79 -14.26 -9.98
CA VAL A 5 21.46 -14.04 -9.40
C VAL A 5 20.71 -13.18 -10.39
N GLN A 6 19.79 -13.78 -11.16
CA GLN A 6 18.87 -13.03 -12.00
C GLN A 6 17.97 -12.19 -11.08
N THR A 7 18.36 -10.94 -10.86
CA THR A 7 17.45 -9.93 -10.32
C THR A 7 16.30 -9.81 -11.31
N ARG A 8 15.09 -10.15 -10.86
CA ARG A 8 13.89 -9.96 -11.68
C ARG A 8 13.87 -8.49 -12.14
N PRO A 9 13.55 -8.21 -13.41
CA PRO A 9 13.37 -6.84 -13.85
C PRO A 9 12.29 -6.20 -12.97
N SER A 10 12.65 -5.13 -12.25
CA SER A 10 11.68 -4.32 -11.54
C SER A 10 10.62 -3.89 -12.56
N THR A 11 9.36 -4.19 -12.26
CA THR A 11 8.27 -3.74 -13.13
C THR A 11 8.39 -2.22 -13.24
N PRO A 12 8.48 -1.64 -14.44
CA PRO A 12 8.65 -0.20 -14.58
C PRO A 12 7.51 0.50 -13.84
N ARG A 13 7.85 1.36 -12.86
CA ARG A 13 6.92 2.13 -12.01
C ARG A 13 5.84 2.88 -12.81
N SER A 14 6.12 3.19 -14.07
CA SER A 14 5.21 3.83 -15.02
C SER A 14 4.07 2.95 -15.56
N LEU A 15 4.14 1.62 -15.41
CA LEU A 15 3.13 0.68 -15.91
C LEU A 15 2.06 0.30 -14.88
N ILE A 16 2.33 0.44 -13.57
CA ILE A 16 1.36 0.17 -12.49
C ILE A 16 0.25 1.24 -12.47
N PHE A 17 0.54 2.47 -12.92
CA PHE A 17 -0.44 3.55 -13.06
C PHE A 17 -0.98 3.72 -14.48
N SER A 18 -1.24 2.61 -15.18
CA SER A 18 -2.08 2.64 -16.38
C SER A 18 -3.57 2.73 -16.00
N GLY A 19 -4.00 3.93 -15.62
CA GLY A 19 -5.40 4.34 -15.76
C GLY A 19 -6.12 4.67 -14.47
N LEU A 20 -6.68 5.89 -14.42
CA LEU A 20 -7.94 6.38 -13.83
C LEU A 20 -8.55 5.75 -12.56
N MET A 21 -8.41 4.45 -12.28
CA MET A 21 -8.91 3.77 -11.09
C MET A 21 -8.13 4.18 -9.83
N GLY A 22 -6.80 4.22 -9.84
CA GLY A 22 -6.00 4.50 -8.63
C GLY A 22 -6.24 5.89 -8.02
N THR A 23 -6.33 6.94 -8.85
CA THR A 23 -6.46 8.33 -8.39
C THR A 23 -7.88 8.71 -7.94
N ALA A 24 -8.90 8.19 -8.62
CA ALA A 24 -10.30 8.45 -8.25
C ALA A 24 -10.72 7.68 -6.99
N VAL A 25 -10.25 6.44 -6.84
CA VAL A 25 -10.49 5.59 -5.67
C VAL A 25 -9.82 6.19 -4.43
N PHE A 26 -8.55 6.60 -4.54
CA PHE A 26 -7.83 7.27 -3.45
C PHE A 26 -8.57 8.52 -2.94
N ARG A 27 -8.99 9.42 -3.84
CA ARG A 27 -9.70 10.64 -3.45
C ARG A 27 -11.02 10.35 -2.74
N VAL A 28 -11.91 9.57 -3.38
CA VAL A 28 -13.27 9.35 -2.88
C VAL A 28 -13.26 8.57 -1.56
N LEU A 29 -12.35 7.62 -1.42
CA LEU A 29 -12.32 6.77 -0.25
C LEU A 29 -11.65 7.45 0.93
N VAL A 30 -10.54 8.16 0.69
CA VAL A 30 -9.80 8.78 1.78
C VAL A 30 -10.46 10.09 2.23
N GLU A 31 -10.94 10.95 1.33
CA GLU A 31 -11.70 12.16 1.72
C GLU A 31 -12.93 11.79 2.56
N LYS A 32 -13.72 10.80 2.11
CA LYS A 32 -14.94 10.41 2.84
C LYS A 32 -14.63 9.72 4.17
N LYS A 33 -13.62 8.85 4.23
CA LYS A 33 -13.21 8.17 5.47
C LYS A 33 -12.70 9.19 6.50
N ILE A 34 -11.85 10.13 6.07
CA ILE A 34 -11.32 11.20 6.92
C ILE A 34 -12.45 12.10 7.43
N LEU A 35 -13.33 12.55 6.54
CA LEU A 35 -14.47 13.44 6.87
C LEU A 35 -15.64 12.72 7.56
N GLY A 36 -15.52 11.42 7.86
CA GLY A 36 -16.58 10.64 8.52
C GLY A 36 -17.87 10.50 7.68
N GLN A 37 -17.78 10.71 6.37
CA GLN A 37 -18.90 10.57 5.46
C GLN A 37 -19.14 9.10 5.14
N GLN A 38 -20.41 8.72 4.98
CA GLN A 38 -20.73 7.36 4.56
C GLN A 38 -20.18 7.09 3.15
N LEU A 39 -19.39 6.04 3.04
CA LEU A 39 -18.97 5.52 1.75
C LEU A 39 -20.21 4.88 1.10
N PRO A 40 -20.52 5.23 -0.17
CA PRO A 40 -21.72 4.74 -0.85
C PRO A 40 -21.74 3.22 -1.00
N LEU A 41 -20.57 2.57 -0.87
CA LEU A 41 -20.37 1.13 -0.89
C LEU A 41 -19.22 0.81 0.08
N ASP A 42 -19.43 -0.14 0.98
CA ASP A 42 -18.39 -0.64 1.90
C ASP A 42 -17.45 -1.60 1.14
N ILE A 43 -16.65 -1.05 0.23
CA ILE A 43 -15.85 -1.80 -0.75
C ILE A 43 -14.50 -2.21 -0.15
N ILE A 44 -13.93 -1.37 0.69
CA ILE A 44 -12.57 -1.53 1.22
C ILE A 44 -12.69 -1.84 2.71
N PRO A 45 -12.39 -3.08 3.12
CA PRO A 45 -12.39 -3.45 4.54
C PRO A 45 -11.29 -2.70 5.30
N THR A 46 -11.47 -2.56 6.61
CA THR A 46 -10.46 -2.00 7.51
C THR A 46 -9.73 -3.16 8.19
N THR A 47 -8.40 -3.23 8.06
CA THR A 47 -7.53 -4.21 8.74
C THR A 47 -6.18 -3.58 9.02
N ASP A 48 -5.47 -4.09 10.03
CA ASP A 48 -4.04 -3.77 10.21
C ASP A 48 -3.24 -4.61 9.22
N VAL A 49 -2.72 -3.96 8.17
CA VAL A 49 -1.99 -4.64 7.09
C VAL A 49 -0.62 -5.16 7.56
N TYR A 50 -0.03 -4.52 8.56
CA TYR A 50 1.34 -4.82 8.98
C TYR A 50 1.42 -5.74 10.20
N ALA A 51 0.28 -6.10 10.79
CA ALA A 51 0.22 -7.00 11.96
C ALA A 51 0.67 -8.44 11.67
N SER A 52 0.64 -8.87 10.41
CA SER A 52 0.98 -10.24 9.99
C SER A 52 1.59 -10.27 8.60
N SER A 53 2.01 -11.45 8.14
CA SER A 53 2.39 -11.65 6.75
C SER A 53 1.20 -11.43 5.79
N PRO A 54 1.45 -11.02 4.55
CA PRO A 54 0.40 -10.64 3.60
C PRO A 54 -0.53 -11.80 3.19
N ASP A 55 -0.05 -13.04 3.25
CA ASP A 55 -0.86 -14.24 3.02
C ASP A 55 -1.89 -14.53 4.13
N LYS A 56 -1.74 -13.92 5.31
CA LYS A 56 -2.67 -14.04 6.45
C LYS A 56 -3.74 -12.94 6.48
N LEU A 57 -3.71 -12.00 5.54
CA LEU A 57 -4.72 -10.95 5.45
C LEU A 57 -6.09 -11.53 5.07
N PRO A 58 -7.20 -10.85 5.40
CA PRO A 58 -8.55 -11.26 5.01
C PRO A 58 -8.81 -10.99 3.51
N LEU A 59 -8.05 -11.66 2.65
CA LEU A 59 -8.07 -11.46 1.20
C LEU A 59 -9.43 -11.84 0.57
N ASP A 60 -10.09 -12.85 1.13
CA ASP A 60 -11.41 -13.35 0.66
C ASP A 60 -12.57 -12.38 0.95
N ASP A 61 -12.40 -11.46 1.91
CA ASP A 61 -13.39 -10.44 2.23
C ASP A 61 -13.46 -9.35 1.14
N PHE A 62 -12.42 -9.24 0.32
CA PHE A 62 -12.33 -8.26 -0.75
C PHE A 62 -12.92 -8.80 -2.06
N LYS A 63 -14.14 -8.38 -2.36
CA LYS A 63 -14.90 -8.90 -3.52
C LYS A 63 -14.76 -8.08 -4.80
N ARG A 64 -13.87 -7.08 -4.82
CA ARG A 64 -13.84 -6.02 -5.85
C ARG A 64 -12.42 -5.59 -6.20
N GLY A 65 -11.71 -6.35 -7.03
CA GLY A 65 -10.36 -6.01 -7.48
C GLY A 65 -9.98 -6.72 -8.77
N LEU A 66 -8.79 -6.43 -9.27
CA LEU A 66 -8.12 -7.28 -10.24
C LEU A 66 -7.62 -8.55 -9.55
N ALA A 67 -7.36 -9.60 -10.31
CA ALA A 67 -6.72 -10.79 -9.76
C ALA A 67 -5.37 -10.42 -9.11
N ASN A 68 -5.10 -11.00 -7.95
CA ASN A 68 -3.89 -10.74 -7.15
C ASN A 68 -3.72 -9.29 -6.64
N GLU A 69 -4.78 -8.48 -6.62
CA GLU A 69 -4.77 -7.14 -6.03
C GLU A 69 -5.90 -6.95 -5.01
N TRP A 70 -5.54 -6.47 -3.82
CA TRP A 70 -6.44 -6.25 -2.70
C TRP A 70 -6.24 -4.84 -2.13
N PHE A 71 -7.29 -4.27 -1.56
CA PHE A 71 -7.19 -2.97 -0.92
C PHE A 71 -7.76 -3.01 0.50
N PHE A 72 -7.08 -2.32 1.40
CA PHE A 72 -7.45 -2.20 2.81
C PHE A 72 -7.30 -0.76 3.31
N PHE A 73 -8.22 -0.33 4.16
CA PHE A 73 -7.92 0.78 5.07
C PHE A 73 -7.08 0.23 6.22
N SER A 74 -5.97 0.89 6.53
CA SER A 74 -5.09 0.52 7.65
C SER A 74 -4.73 1.77 8.45
N THR A 75 -4.14 1.52 9.63
CA THR A 75 -3.36 2.55 10.32
C THR A 75 -1.98 2.60 9.69
N ARG A 76 -1.43 3.79 9.53
CA ARG A 76 -0.05 4.00 9.09
C ARG A 76 0.91 3.30 10.06
N SER A 77 1.91 2.62 9.53
CA SER A 77 2.97 2.05 10.37
C SER A 77 3.71 3.13 11.15
N LYS A 78 4.12 2.82 12.38
CA LYS A 78 5.02 3.69 13.18
C LYS A 78 6.48 3.55 12.76
N ASP A 79 6.85 2.38 12.24
CA ASP A 79 8.16 2.11 11.68
C ASP A 79 8.10 2.37 10.17
N ASP A 80 8.95 3.29 9.69
CA ASP A 80 8.86 3.75 8.31
C ASP A 80 9.61 2.85 7.32
N ASP A 81 10.70 2.21 7.75
CA ASP A 81 11.62 1.49 6.86
C ASP A 81 11.50 -0.04 6.94
N VAL A 82 11.42 -0.61 8.15
CA VAL A 82 11.34 -2.07 8.34
C VAL A 82 10.30 -2.38 9.41
N ILE A 83 9.32 -3.22 9.06
CA ILE A 83 8.21 -3.60 9.94
C ILE A 83 8.24 -5.11 10.13
N LEU A 84 8.48 -5.56 11.37
CA LEU A 84 8.64 -6.97 11.70
C LEU A 84 7.28 -7.66 11.86
N THR A 85 7.20 -8.90 11.37
CA THR A 85 6.07 -9.82 11.56
C THR A 85 6.58 -11.13 12.18
N GLU A 86 5.66 -12.05 12.49
CA GLU A 86 6.00 -13.36 13.09
C GLU A 86 6.99 -14.19 12.25
N ASN A 87 6.87 -14.17 10.92
CA ASN A 87 7.60 -15.04 9.99
C ASN A 87 8.38 -14.28 8.90
N GLY A 88 8.42 -12.95 8.97
CA GLY A 88 8.97 -12.10 7.93
C GLY A 88 9.02 -10.63 8.32
N TYR A 89 9.25 -9.76 7.35
CA TYR A 89 9.22 -8.32 7.53
C TYR A 89 8.83 -7.60 6.25
N TYR A 90 8.15 -6.47 6.39
CA TYR A 90 8.00 -5.49 5.31
C TYR A 90 9.24 -4.59 5.32
N ALA A 91 9.80 -4.31 4.15
CA ALA A 91 10.86 -3.31 3.98
C ALA A 91 10.46 -2.29 2.93
N ALA A 92 10.60 -1.02 3.26
CA ALA A 92 10.35 0.08 2.34
C ALA A 92 11.34 0.05 1.17
N ASP A 93 10.84 0.34 -0.02
CA ASP A 93 11.65 0.52 -1.20
C ASP A 93 12.62 1.71 -0.98
N PRO A 94 13.95 1.52 -1.10
CA PRO A 94 14.93 2.57 -0.86
C PRO A 94 14.84 3.74 -1.84
N GLU A 95 14.18 3.58 -3.00
CA GLU A 95 13.90 4.69 -3.91
C GLU A 95 12.90 5.71 -3.32
N GLY A 96 12.24 5.39 -2.21
CA GLY A 96 11.49 6.33 -1.39
C GLY A 96 10.00 6.43 -1.70
N THR A 97 9.42 7.59 -1.37
CA THR A 97 7.97 7.86 -1.45
C THR A 97 7.66 8.76 -2.64
N ASP A 98 6.71 8.35 -3.48
CA ASP A 98 6.33 9.08 -4.70
C ASP A 98 5.07 9.95 -4.51
N PRO A 99 4.96 11.11 -5.18
CA PRO A 99 3.78 11.96 -5.11
C PRO A 99 2.63 11.41 -5.96
N VAL A 100 1.44 11.32 -5.38
CA VAL A 100 0.20 11.03 -6.12
C VAL A 100 -0.35 12.34 -6.67
N ARG A 101 -0.45 12.46 -8.00
CA ARG A 101 -0.86 13.68 -8.70
C ARG A 101 -2.29 13.60 -9.24
N TRP A 102 -3.05 14.70 -9.10
CA TRP A 102 -4.35 14.90 -9.74
C TRP A 102 -4.54 16.36 -10.16
N MET A 103 -4.88 16.59 -11.43
CA MET A 103 -5.02 17.94 -12.01
C MET A 103 -3.85 18.88 -11.61
N ASN A 104 -2.63 18.39 -11.76
CA ASN A 104 -1.36 19.04 -11.39
C ASN A 104 -1.10 19.26 -9.88
N ASN A 105 -2.04 18.92 -9.00
CA ASN A 105 -1.85 19.00 -7.54
C ASN A 105 -1.30 17.69 -6.98
N THR A 106 -0.46 17.77 -5.95
CA THR A 106 -0.11 16.60 -5.12
C THR A 106 -1.25 16.37 -4.13
N VAL A 107 -1.97 15.28 -4.31
CA VAL A 107 -3.13 14.92 -3.46
C VAL A 107 -2.76 13.93 -2.36
N GLY A 108 -1.60 13.31 -2.48
CA GLY A 108 -1.12 12.30 -1.54
C GLY A 108 0.25 11.79 -1.92
N TYR A 109 0.64 10.71 -1.25
CA TYR A 109 1.92 10.06 -1.41
C TYR A 109 1.74 8.55 -1.39
N VAL A 110 2.59 7.83 -2.12
CA VAL A 110 2.64 6.37 -2.12
C VAL A 110 4.02 5.91 -1.69
N LYS A 111 4.06 5.04 -0.66
CA LYS A 111 5.25 4.34 -0.20
C LYS A 111 5.11 2.87 -0.58
N THR A 112 6.12 2.31 -1.24
CA THR A 112 6.14 0.89 -1.61
C THR A 112 6.92 0.09 -0.57
N LEU A 113 6.40 -1.06 -0.17
CA LEU A 113 7.07 -2.01 0.72
C LEU A 113 7.02 -3.41 0.12
N ASN A 114 8.16 -4.10 0.12
CA ASN A 114 8.24 -5.51 -0.25
C ASN A 114 8.22 -6.37 1.00
N PHE A 115 7.61 -7.55 0.93
CA PHE A 115 7.63 -8.51 2.03
C PHE A 115 8.74 -9.53 1.85
N TYR A 116 9.51 -9.75 2.91
CA TYR A 116 10.60 -10.71 2.99
C TYR A 116 10.26 -11.78 4.02
N GLN A 117 10.45 -13.05 3.68
CA GLN A 117 10.33 -14.15 4.63
C GLN A 117 11.63 -14.34 5.42
N GLY A 118 11.54 -14.59 6.73
CA GLY A 118 12.68 -14.71 7.63
C GLY A 118 12.99 -13.42 8.40
N SER A 119 14.24 -13.21 8.78
CA SER A 119 14.65 -12.04 9.58
C SER A 119 15.63 -11.14 8.82
N PRO A 120 15.56 -9.81 8.99
CA PRO A 120 16.54 -8.90 8.40
C PRO A 120 17.96 -9.20 8.90
N PRO A 121 19.01 -8.92 8.09
CA PRO A 121 18.97 -8.50 6.69
C PRO A 121 18.94 -9.69 5.71
N GLN A 122 18.77 -10.92 6.20
CA GLN A 122 18.96 -12.16 5.42
C GLN A 122 17.64 -12.76 4.90
N GLY A 123 16.56 -11.97 4.92
CA GLY A 123 15.25 -12.44 4.45
C GLY A 123 15.25 -12.73 2.95
N THR A 124 14.39 -13.66 2.56
CA THR A 124 14.14 -13.96 1.13
C THR A 124 12.98 -13.11 0.65
N GLU A 125 13.20 -12.32 -0.40
CA GLU A 125 12.13 -11.52 -1.02
C GLU A 125 11.02 -12.43 -1.54
N THR A 126 9.78 -12.07 -1.26
CA THR A 126 8.59 -12.77 -1.75
C THR A 126 7.95 -12.01 -2.89
N ASP A 127 6.93 -12.59 -3.53
CA ASP A 127 6.17 -11.90 -4.58
C ASP A 127 5.16 -10.88 -4.04
N TRP A 128 5.12 -10.66 -2.72
CA TRP A 128 4.18 -9.75 -2.09
C TRP A 128 4.72 -8.33 -1.98
N MET A 129 3.88 -7.38 -2.36
CA MET A 129 4.16 -5.94 -2.32
C MET A 129 2.98 -5.19 -1.71
N VAL A 130 3.26 -4.13 -0.96
CA VAL A 130 2.29 -3.18 -0.44
C VAL A 130 2.60 -1.79 -0.98
N GLU A 131 1.60 -1.15 -1.58
CA GLU A 131 1.61 0.28 -1.90
C GLU A 131 0.75 1.00 -0.84
N GLU A 132 1.39 1.72 0.08
CA GLU A 132 0.75 2.51 1.14
C GLU A 132 0.48 3.93 0.65
N PHE A 133 -0.80 4.27 0.52
CA PHE A 133 -1.26 5.58 0.10
C PHE A 133 -1.67 6.44 1.30
N SER A 134 -1.06 7.62 1.42
CA SER A 134 -1.38 8.63 2.44
C SER A 134 -1.84 9.94 1.79
N VAL A 135 -2.75 10.64 2.44
CA VAL A 135 -3.27 11.93 1.96
C VAL A 135 -2.29 13.07 2.23
N ASN A 136 -2.20 14.01 1.27
CA ASN A 136 -1.49 15.25 1.49
C ASN A 136 -2.35 16.14 2.43
N PRO A 137 -1.87 16.48 3.65
CA PRO A 137 -2.61 17.32 4.58
C PRO A 137 -2.97 18.70 4.00
N GLU A 138 -2.16 19.22 3.08
CA GLU A 138 -2.41 20.51 2.43
C GLU A 138 -3.55 20.45 1.39
N PHE A 139 -3.89 19.25 0.91
CA PHE A 139 -4.94 19.06 -0.09
C PHE A 139 -6.34 18.97 0.53
N VAL A 140 -6.45 18.57 1.80
CA VAL A 140 -7.74 18.48 2.49
C VAL A 140 -8.01 19.78 3.26
N PRO A 141 -9.08 20.52 2.95
CA PRO A 141 -9.41 21.74 3.68
C PRO A 141 -9.99 21.39 5.06
N VAL A 142 -9.12 21.27 6.07
CA VAL A 142 -9.50 20.92 7.44
C VAL A 142 -9.29 22.10 8.39
N ASN A 143 -10.21 22.27 9.34
CA ASN A 143 -10.03 23.21 10.43
C ASN A 143 -8.82 22.76 11.29
N LYS A 144 -7.88 23.67 11.57
CA LYS A 144 -6.71 23.37 12.40
C LYS A 144 -7.08 22.97 13.84
N ASP A 145 -8.24 23.41 14.31
CA ASP A 145 -8.76 23.06 15.64
C ASP A 145 -9.46 21.70 15.67
N ASP A 146 -9.71 21.07 14.51
CA ASP A 146 -10.29 19.73 14.42
C ASP A 146 -9.20 18.66 14.56
N HIS A 147 -8.79 18.41 15.80
CA HIS A 147 -7.78 17.42 16.14
C HIS A 147 -8.15 16.01 15.66
N SER A 148 -9.43 15.64 15.63
CA SER A 148 -9.84 14.30 15.20
C SER A 148 -9.60 14.08 13.71
N THR A 149 -9.93 15.08 12.88
CA THR A 149 -9.69 14.99 11.44
C THR A 149 -8.19 15.07 11.12
N GLN A 150 -7.43 15.88 11.85
CA GLN A 150 -5.96 15.93 11.72
C GLN A 150 -5.31 14.58 12.06
N GLU A 151 -5.75 13.94 13.15
CA GLU A 151 -5.28 12.61 13.53
C GLU A 151 -5.59 11.57 12.44
N LYS A 152 -6.79 11.62 11.86
CA LYS A 152 -7.14 10.73 10.74
C LYS A 152 -6.29 10.98 9.50
N ILE A 153 -6.00 12.23 9.14
CA ILE A 153 -5.10 12.56 8.02
C ILE A 153 -3.72 11.96 8.26
N ALA A 154 -3.21 12.04 9.48
CA ALA A 154 -1.88 11.54 9.82
C ALA A 154 -1.80 10.00 9.83
N ASN A 155 -2.86 9.33 10.29
CA ASN A 155 -2.82 7.92 10.65
C ASN A 155 -3.60 6.99 9.71
N VAL A 156 -4.57 7.48 8.92
CA VAL A 156 -5.37 6.63 8.03
C VAL A 156 -4.71 6.55 6.67
N VAL A 157 -4.39 5.32 6.25
CA VAL A 157 -3.84 5.03 4.92
C VAL A 157 -4.73 4.04 4.18
N VAL A 158 -4.58 4.00 2.86
CA VAL A 158 -5.07 2.90 2.03
C VAL A 158 -3.87 2.08 1.61
N CYS A 159 -3.89 0.79 1.89
CA CYS A 159 -2.86 -0.13 1.44
C CYS A 159 -3.42 -0.93 0.25
N LYS A 160 -2.75 -0.87 -0.88
CA LYS A 160 -2.94 -1.85 -1.96
C LYS A 160 -1.94 -2.98 -1.75
N VAL A 161 -2.43 -4.19 -1.52
CA VAL A 161 -1.62 -5.39 -1.39
C VAL A 161 -1.68 -6.12 -2.73
N SER A 162 -0.53 -6.47 -3.27
CA SER A 162 -0.42 -7.17 -4.56
C SER A 162 0.47 -8.38 -4.43
N ARG A 163 0.19 -9.42 -5.22
CA ARG A 163 1.06 -10.59 -5.35
C ARG A 163 1.46 -10.79 -6.81
N GLY A 164 2.75 -10.76 -7.11
CA GLY A 164 3.27 -11.10 -8.42
C GLY A 164 2.95 -12.55 -8.79
N GLU A 165 2.70 -12.82 -10.07
CA GLU A 165 2.65 -14.20 -10.57
C GLU A 165 4.08 -14.72 -10.67
N THR A 166 4.35 -15.85 -10.03
CA THR A 166 5.54 -16.65 -10.33
C THR A 166 5.30 -17.30 -11.68
N GLU A 167 6.02 -16.88 -12.72
CA GLU A 167 6.02 -17.66 -13.97
C GLU A 167 6.40 -19.10 -13.62
N PRO A 168 5.56 -20.11 -13.95
CA PRO A 168 5.95 -21.49 -13.75
C PRO A 168 7.21 -21.74 -14.58
N GLY A 169 8.31 -22.03 -13.90
CA GLY A 169 9.55 -22.42 -14.56
C GLY A 169 9.26 -23.57 -15.51
N TRP A 170 9.57 -23.38 -16.79
CA TRP A 170 9.59 -24.46 -17.75
C TRP A 170 10.82 -25.33 -17.44
N ASP A 171 10.60 -26.43 -16.71
CA ASP A 171 11.56 -27.55 -16.60
C ASP A 171 11.66 -28.31 -17.95
#